data_AF-A0A932UXC0-F1
#
_entry.id   AF-A0A932UXC0-F1
#
_cell.length_a   1.000
_cell.length_b   1.000
_cell.length_c   1.000
_cell.angle_alpha   90.00
_cell.angle_beta   90.00
_cell.angle_gamma   90.00
#
_symmetry.space_group_name_H-M   'P 1'
#
loop_
_entity.id
_entity.type
_entity.pdbx_description
1 polymer ?
#
loop_
_entity_poly.entity_id
_entity_poly.type
_entity_poly.pdbx_seq_one_letter_code
_entity_poly.pdbx_strand_id
1 'polypeptide(L)'
;MLWLCVAAAAGLFIYGFTLMGMMGLLRILLRVRVSEGEFPLLSLGAAKWGLSMALKSPVSHTFMNIIVLTPFMVFFLRLMGARVGRGVHINSKSCADPLLLEIGDGSVIGGHATIIGHTFERGKLILKKVTIGQHVVVGLNAVILPGAVIGDGAVIAAGAIVPKDTIVAPGAIYKGIPVASDDVRSSFTRPRTPLMMPLPRRRSLYDS
;
A
#
# COMPACT_ATOMS: atom_id res chain seq x y z
N MET A 1 38.75 6.97 10.64
CA MET A 1 37.45 7.48 10.15
C MET A 1 36.58 6.36 9.56
N LEU A 2 37.08 5.52 8.64
CA LEU A 2 36.32 4.39 8.05
C LEU A 2 35.71 3.43 9.10
N TRP A 3 36.48 3.00 10.09
CA TRP A 3 36.01 2.08 11.14
C TRP A 3 34.88 2.65 12.00
N LEU A 4 34.85 3.97 12.22
CA LEU A 4 33.76 4.65 12.92
C LEU A 4 32.46 4.59 12.09
N CYS A 5 32.55 4.80 10.77
CA CYS A 5 31.40 4.68 9.88
C CYS A 5 30.84 3.25 9.85
N VAL A 6 31.72 2.24 9.80
CA VAL A 6 31.32 0.83 9.81
C VAL A 6 30.66 0.46 11.15
N ALA A 7 31.24 0.87 12.28
CA ALA A 7 30.66 0.63 13.60
C ALA A 7 29.30 1.31 13.78
N ALA A 8 29.15 2.56 13.32
CA ALA A 8 27.89 3.27 13.35
C ALA A 8 26.80 2.60 12.48
N ALA A 9 27.17 2.15 11.28
CA ALA A 9 26.26 1.42 10.40
C ALA A 9 25.81 0.09 11.04
N ALA A 10 26.76 -0.69 11.58
CA ALA A 10 26.46 -1.94 12.27
C ALA A 10 25.54 -1.71 13.48
N GLY A 11 25.79 -0.66 14.28
CA GLY A 11 24.96 -0.28 15.41
C GLY A 11 23.50 0.04 15.00
N LEU A 12 23.31 0.75 13.88
CA LEU A 12 21.98 1.05 13.35
C LEU A 12 21.22 -0.22 12.94
N PHE A 13 21.90 -1.15 12.26
CA PHE A 13 21.28 -2.43 11.87
C PHE A 13 20.93 -3.26 13.11
N ILE A 14 21.84 -3.40 14.06
CA ILE A 14 21.59 -4.14 15.32
C ILE A 14 20.40 -3.53 16.05
N TYR A 15 20.36 -2.20 16.22
CA TYR A 15 19.23 -1.49 16.81
C TYR A 15 17.92 -1.77 16.07
N GLY A 16 17.92 -1.71 14.74
CA GLY A 16 16.73 -1.94 13.94
C GLY A 16 16.20 -3.36 14.00
N PHE A 17 17.07 -4.36 13.87
CA PHE A 17 16.69 -5.77 13.97
C PHE A 17 16.23 -6.15 15.37
N THR A 18 16.90 -5.65 16.42
CA THR A 18 16.48 -5.89 17.81
C THR A 18 15.13 -5.25 18.09
N LEU A 19 14.91 -4.01 17.66
CA LEU A 19 13.62 -3.33 17.83
C LEU A 19 12.50 -4.04 17.05
N MET A 20 12.76 -4.45 15.81
CA MET A 20 11.82 -5.21 14.99
C MET A 20 11.46 -6.55 15.65
N GLY A 21 12.46 -7.31 16.10
CA GLY A 21 12.26 -8.58 16.80
C GLY A 21 11.49 -8.41 18.09
N MET A 22 11.84 -7.41 18.92
CA MET A 22 11.17 -7.09 20.17
C MET A 22 9.69 -6.72 19.95
N MET A 23 9.39 -5.84 18.98
CA MET A 23 8.01 -5.43 18.70
C MET A 23 7.18 -6.56 18.08
N GLY A 24 7.78 -7.36 17.18
CA GLY A 24 7.13 -8.55 16.65
C GLY A 24 6.82 -9.58 17.74
N LEU A 25 7.78 -9.83 18.64
CA LEU A 25 7.59 -10.71 19.78
C LEU A 25 6.50 -10.18 20.71
N LEU A 26 6.54 -8.90 21.07
CA LEU A 26 5.56 -8.27 21.94
C LEU A 26 4.15 -8.35 21.33
N ARG A 27 4.01 -8.14 20.02
CA ARG A 27 2.74 -8.31 19.29
C ARG A 27 2.21 -9.76 19.40
N ILE A 28 3.09 -10.75 19.27
CA ILE A 28 2.73 -12.18 19.41
C ILE A 28 2.35 -12.51 20.86
N LEU A 29 3.14 -12.06 21.84
CA LEU A 29 2.91 -12.28 23.28
C LEU A 29 1.62 -11.64 23.77
N LEU A 30 1.35 -10.40 23.34
CA LEU A 30 0.12 -9.68 23.64
C LEU A 30 -1.09 -10.20 22.82
N ARG A 31 -0.89 -11.20 21.97
CA ARG A 31 -1.91 -11.83 21.11
C ARG A 31 -2.81 -10.81 20.42
N VAL A 32 -2.21 -9.72 19.92
CA VAL A 32 -2.95 -8.61 19.34
C VAL A 32 -3.64 -9.10 18.06
N ARG A 33 -4.97 -9.15 18.12
CA ARG A 33 -5.84 -9.46 16.99
C ARG A 33 -6.78 -8.29 16.77
N VAL A 34 -6.85 -7.88 15.51
CA VAL A 34 -7.75 -6.86 15.03
C VAL A 34 -8.61 -7.52 13.96
N SER A 35 -9.92 -7.47 14.15
CA SER A 35 -10.90 -8.00 13.21
C SER A 35 -11.60 -6.85 12.52
N GLU A 36 -12.13 -7.11 11.32
CA GLU A 36 -13.02 -6.17 10.64
C GLU A 36 -14.28 -5.91 11.47
N GLY A 37 -14.77 -4.67 11.44
CA GLY A 37 -15.97 -4.29 12.16
C GLY A 37 -16.04 -2.81 12.51
N GLU A 38 -17.19 -2.42 13.04
CA GLU A 38 -17.41 -1.09 13.61
C GLU A 38 -17.30 -1.15 15.12
N PHE A 39 -16.46 -0.29 15.69
CA PHE A 39 -16.17 -0.24 17.11
C PHE A 39 -16.40 1.17 17.64
N PRO A 40 -17.11 1.36 18.78
CA PRO A 40 -17.11 2.64 19.47
C PRO A 40 -15.67 3.06 19.84
N LEU A 41 -15.37 4.37 19.86
CA LEU A 41 -14.02 4.88 20.11
C LEU A 41 -13.41 4.43 21.45
N LEU A 42 -14.23 4.28 22.50
CA LEU A 42 -13.81 3.84 23.84
C LEU A 42 -13.92 2.32 24.04
N SER A 43 -14.18 1.56 22.98
CA SER A 43 -14.32 0.11 23.09
C SER A 43 -12.97 -0.61 23.16
N LEU A 44 -12.98 -1.84 23.66
CA LEU A 44 -11.81 -2.71 23.67
C LEU A 44 -11.28 -3.00 22.26
N GLY A 45 -12.13 -2.98 21.24
CA GLY A 45 -11.72 -3.13 19.84
C GLY A 45 -10.86 -1.96 19.36
N ALA A 46 -11.27 -0.74 19.67
CA ALA A 46 -10.48 0.46 19.40
C ALA A 46 -9.18 0.48 20.21
N ALA A 47 -9.20 0.04 21.47
CA ALA A 47 -7.99 -0.10 22.27
C ALA A 47 -7.00 -1.13 21.69
N LYS A 48 -7.49 -2.29 21.23
CA LYS A 48 -6.65 -3.32 20.57
C LYS A 48 -6.05 -2.82 19.27
N TRP A 49 -6.83 -2.10 18.46
CA TRP A 49 -6.33 -1.44 17.27
C TRP A 49 -5.27 -0.38 17.60
N GLY A 50 -5.55 0.49 18.59
CA GLY A 50 -4.59 1.50 19.05
C GLY A 50 -3.28 0.88 19.57
N LEU A 51 -3.37 -0.23 20.30
CA LEU A 51 -2.20 -1.01 20.72
C LEU A 51 -1.41 -1.54 19.51
N SER A 52 -2.09 -2.04 18.48
CA SER A 52 -1.41 -2.49 17.26
C SER A 52 -0.65 -1.35 16.55
N MET A 53 -1.20 -0.14 16.56
CA MET A 53 -0.53 1.07 16.05
C MET A 53 0.66 1.46 16.93
N ALA A 54 0.50 1.41 18.25
CA ALA A 54 1.55 1.73 19.21
C ALA A 54 2.77 0.80 19.06
N LEU A 55 2.55 -0.50 18.81
CA LEU A 55 3.63 -1.46 18.57
C LEU A 55 4.36 -1.21 17.25
N LYS A 56 3.63 -0.78 16.20
CA LYS A 56 4.20 -0.51 14.87
C LYS A 56 4.99 0.80 14.82
N SER A 57 4.54 1.81 15.56
CA SER A 57 4.97 3.21 15.43
C SER A 57 6.49 3.39 15.62
N PRO A 58 7.13 2.88 16.70
CA PRO A 58 8.55 3.08 16.93
C PRO A 58 9.41 2.59 15.76
N VAL A 59 9.19 1.37 15.28
CA VAL A 59 9.94 0.77 14.15
C VAL A 59 9.74 1.58 12.87
N SER A 60 8.51 2.05 12.63
CA SER A 60 8.18 2.81 11.42
C SER A 60 8.88 4.17 11.38
N HIS A 61 8.98 4.86 12.52
CA HIS A 61 9.56 6.21 12.61
C HIS A 61 11.08 6.23 12.82
N THR A 62 11.66 5.25 13.51
CA THR A 62 13.10 5.27 13.83
C THR A 62 13.96 4.49 12.82
N PHE A 63 13.46 3.37 12.29
CA PHE A 63 14.28 2.45 11.49
C PHE A 63 13.83 2.36 10.03
N MET A 64 12.52 2.24 9.77
CA MET A 64 12.02 2.11 8.39
C MET A 64 12.19 3.35 7.53
N ASN A 65 12.39 4.52 8.14
CA ASN A 65 12.67 5.74 7.40
C ASN A 65 13.92 5.66 6.51
N ILE A 66 14.88 4.81 6.90
CA ILE A 66 16.19 4.68 6.25
C ILE A 66 16.18 3.55 5.19
N ILE A 67 15.24 2.60 5.30
CA ILE A 67 15.35 1.25 4.70
C ILE A 67 14.13 0.90 3.82
N VAL A 68 13.33 1.89 3.42
CA VAL A 68 12.05 1.75 2.70
C VAL A 68 12.11 0.82 1.47
N LEU A 69 13.21 0.82 0.72
CA LEU A 69 13.32 0.08 -0.55
C LEU A 69 13.85 -1.36 -0.41
N THR A 70 13.89 -1.90 0.79
CA THR A 70 14.53 -3.19 1.07
C THR A 70 13.51 -4.30 1.36
N PRO A 71 13.88 -5.58 1.20
CA PRO A 71 13.04 -6.71 1.61
C PRO A 71 12.68 -6.69 3.11
N PHE A 72 13.38 -5.91 3.94
CA PHE A 72 13.10 -5.80 5.37
C PHE A 72 11.74 -5.17 5.68
N MET A 73 11.26 -4.25 4.83
CA MET A 73 9.92 -3.67 4.99
C MET A 73 8.84 -4.75 4.89
N VAL A 74 8.91 -5.59 3.85
CA VAL A 74 7.98 -6.71 3.65
C VAL A 74 8.05 -7.69 4.81
N PHE A 75 9.26 -8.01 5.27
CA PHE A 75 9.47 -8.87 6.43
C PHE A 75 8.82 -8.29 7.70
N PHE A 76 9.03 -7.00 7.98
CA PHE A 76 8.44 -6.32 9.12
C PHE A 76 6.91 -6.30 9.07
N LEU A 77 6.33 -5.98 7.90
CA LEU A 77 4.87 -5.97 7.73
C LEU A 77 4.26 -7.36 7.97
N ARG A 78 4.91 -8.43 7.49
CA ARG A 78 4.49 -9.81 7.78
C ARG A 78 4.58 -10.14 9.26
N LEU A 79 5.66 -9.73 9.92
CA LEU A 79 5.82 -9.91 11.37
C LEU A 79 4.71 -9.20 12.17
N MET A 80 4.31 -8.02 11.71
CA MET A 80 3.18 -7.25 12.25
C MET A 80 1.80 -7.80 11.87
N GLY A 81 1.75 -8.82 10.99
CA GLY A 81 0.54 -9.57 10.67
C GLY A 81 -0.07 -9.30 9.29
N ALA A 82 0.58 -8.50 8.45
CA ALA A 82 0.16 -8.34 7.06
C ALA A 82 0.38 -9.61 6.25
N ARG A 83 -0.53 -9.88 5.33
CA ARG A 83 -0.40 -10.98 4.36
C ARG A 83 0.21 -10.42 3.09
N VAL A 84 1.53 -10.53 2.97
CA VAL A 84 2.25 -10.01 1.80
C VAL A 84 2.85 -11.15 1.00
N GLY A 85 2.52 -11.20 -0.29
CA GLY A 85 2.99 -12.19 -1.25
C GLY A 85 4.49 -12.16 -1.54
N ARG A 86 4.97 -13.11 -2.34
CA ARG A 86 6.36 -13.23 -2.81
C ARG A 86 6.65 -12.17 -3.88
N GLY A 87 7.88 -11.66 -3.91
CA GLY A 87 8.30 -10.68 -4.93
C GLY A 87 7.61 -9.31 -4.84
N VAL A 88 6.91 -9.02 -3.73
CA VAL A 88 6.28 -7.72 -3.51
C VAL A 88 7.33 -6.68 -3.20
N HIS A 89 7.25 -5.52 -3.85
CA HIS A 89 8.12 -4.38 -3.61
C HIS A 89 7.30 -3.23 -3.03
N ILE A 90 7.71 -2.70 -1.88
CA ILE A 90 6.99 -1.62 -1.20
C ILE A 90 7.93 -0.43 -1.07
N ASN A 91 7.67 0.64 -1.80
CA ASN A 91 8.40 1.91 -1.70
C ASN A 91 7.66 2.93 -0.82
N SER A 92 6.73 2.48 0.03
CA SER A 92 5.98 3.38 0.90
C SER A 92 6.11 3.03 2.38
N LYS A 93 6.06 4.08 3.20
CA LYS A 93 6.06 4.02 4.67
C LYS A 93 4.63 3.93 5.23
N SER A 94 3.65 4.40 4.45
CA SER A 94 2.30 4.68 4.92
C SER A 94 1.35 3.48 4.81
N CYS A 95 1.81 2.30 5.24
CA CYS A 95 0.92 1.17 5.52
C CYS A 95 0.45 1.28 6.97
N ALA A 96 -0.76 1.78 7.18
CA ALA A 96 -1.28 2.09 8.50
C ALA A 96 -1.57 0.80 9.28
N ASP A 97 -2.33 -0.13 8.70
CA ASP A 97 -2.91 -1.27 9.42
C ASP A 97 -2.43 -2.62 8.88
N PRO A 98 -1.26 -3.14 9.30
CA PRO A 98 -0.73 -4.42 8.82
C PRO A 98 -1.72 -5.58 9.00
N LEU A 99 -2.43 -5.65 10.14
CA LEU A 99 -3.38 -6.74 10.43
C LEU A 99 -4.59 -6.78 9.48
N LEU A 100 -4.86 -5.68 8.77
CA LEU A 100 -5.98 -5.53 7.84
C LEU A 100 -5.47 -5.42 6.39
N LEU A 101 -4.22 -5.79 6.12
CA LEU A 101 -3.58 -5.63 4.82
C LEU A 101 -3.26 -6.98 4.18
N GLU A 102 -3.73 -7.17 2.96
CA GLU A 102 -3.36 -8.28 2.09
C GLU A 102 -2.85 -7.76 0.75
N ILE A 103 -1.71 -8.29 0.31
CA ILE A 103 -1.05 -7.97 -0.96
C ILE A 103 -0.62 -9.26 -1.63
N GLY A 104 -1.07 -9.48 -2.87
CA GLY A 104 -0.73 -10.63 -3.69
C GLY A 104 0.71 -10.60 -4.23
N ASP A 105 1.12 -11.73 -4.79
CA ASP A 105 2.47 -11.93 -5.33
C ASP A 105 2.82 -10.95 -6.46
N GLY A 106 4.08 -10.54 -6.54
CA GLY A 106 4.61 -9.72 -7.63
C GLY A 106 4.07 -8.29 -7.71
N SER A 107 3.31 -7.84 -6.72
CA SER A 107 2.75 -6.49 -6.68
C SER A 107 3.77 -5.43 -6.27
N VAL A 108 3.62 -4.22 -6.80
CA VAL A 108 4.52 -3.08 -6.57
C VAL A 108 3.73 -1.92 -5.97
N ILE A 109 4.16 -1.48 -4.79
CA ILE A 109 3.60 -0.31 -4.10
C ILE A 109 4.54 0.88 -4.31
N GLY A 110 4.06 1.89 -5.02
CA GLY A 110 4.80 3.10 -5.35
C GLY A 110 5.19 3.94 -4.15
N GLY A 111 6.12 4.86 -4.38
CA GLY A 111 6.62 5.79 -3.38
C GLY A 111 5.49 6.59 -2.72
N HIS A 112 5.53 6.75 -1.40
CA HIS A 112 4.56 7.58 -0.66
C HIS A 112 3.08 7.17 -0.83
N ALA A 113 2.78 5.98 -1.36
CA ALA A 113 1.42 5.48 -1.44
C ALA A 113 0.86 5.19 -0.03
N THR A 114 -0.34 5.64 0.27
CA THR A 114 -0.94 5.51 1.60
C THR A 114 -2.04 4.45 1.58
N ILE A 115 -1.89 3.42 2.41
CA ILE A 115 -2.84 2.31 2.53
C ILE A 115 -3.40 2.32 3.95
N ILE A 116 -4.71 2.52 4.06
CA ILE A 116 -5.41 2.69 5.33
C ILE A 116 -6.52 1.64 5.45
N GLY A 117 -6.49 0.84 6.50
CA GLY A 117 -7.53 -0.14 6.85
C GLY A 117 -8.48 0.33 7.94
N HIS A 118 -8.32 1.56 8.44
CA HIS A 118 -9.20 2.18 9.43
C HIS A 118 -9.74 3.54 8.97
N THR A 119 -10.90 3.93 9.47
CA THR A 119 -11.44 5.30 9.35
C THR A 119 -12.23 5.64 10.61
N PHE A 120 -12.28 6.94 10.93
CA PHE A 120 -13.03 7.47 12.07
C PHE A 120 -14.26 8.21 11.56
N GLU A 121 -15.43 7.63 11.78
CA GLU A 121 -16.68 8.18 11.27
C GLU A 121 -17.75 8.14 12.36
N ARG A 122 -18.42 9.28 12.55
CA ARG A 122 -19.58 9.40 13.47
C ARG A 122 -19.31 8.84 14.89
N GLY A 123 -18.11 9.09 15.43
CA GLY A 123 -17.72 8.61 16.77
C GLY A 123 -17.42 7.11 16.85
N LYS A 124 -17.23 6.44 15.71
CA LYS A 124 -16.85 5.03 15.62
C LYS A 124 -15.54 4.87 14.85
N LEU A 125 -14.76 3.88 15.26
CA LEU A 125 -13.65 3.32 14.50
C LEU A 125 -14.21 2.24 13.57
N ILE A 126 -14.09 2.45 12.27
CA ILE A 126 -14.45 1.47 11.24
C ILE A 126 -13.17 0.81 10.76
N LEU A 127 -13.08 -0.51 10.92
CA LEU A 127 -11.95 -1.32 10.50
C LEU A 127 -12.38 -2.21 9.34
N LYS A 128 -11.73 -2.06 8.20
CA LYS A 128 -11.99 -2.86 7.00
C LYS A 128 -10.68 -3.29 6.36
N LYS A 129 -10.66 -4.52 5.88
CA LYS A 129 -9.48 -5.07 5.21
C LYS A 129 -9.30 -4.41 3.85
N VAL A 130 -8.04 -4.14 3.52
CA VAL A 130 -7.62 -3.74 2.18
C VAL A 130 -6.96 -4.93 1.51
N THR A 131 -7.47 -5.29 0.34
CA THR A 131 -6.97 -6.43 -0.44
C THR A 131 -6.41 -5.95 -1.76
N ILE A 132 -5.13 -6.22 -1.99
CA ILE A 132 -4.43 -5.94 -3.24
C ILE A 132 -4.10 -7.28 -3.88
N GLY A 133 -4.53 -7.49 -5.12
CA GLY A 133 -4.29 -8.70 -5.89
C GLY A 133 -2.81 -8.92 -6.27
N GLN A 134 -2.59 -9.88 -7.15
CA GLN A 134 -1.29 -10.24 -7.71
C GLN A 134 -0.92 -9.33 -8.87
N HIS A 135 0.38 -9.06 -9.06
CA HIS A 135 0.90 -8.24 -10.16
C HIS A 135 0.25 -6.85 -10.28
N VAL A 136 -0.19 -6.29 -9.17
CA VAL A 136 -0.81 -4.96 -9.12
C VAL A 136 0.28 -3.90 -9.04
N VAL A 137 0.10 -2.80 -9.76
CA VAL A 137 0.97 -1.61 -9.66
C VAL A 137 0.20 -0.48 -8.99
N VAL A 138 0.62 -0.08 -7.79
CA VAL A 138 0.11 1.11 -7.11
C VAL A 138 1.04 2.28 -7.38
N GLY A 139 0.52 3.35 -7.97
CA GLY A 139 1.29 4.53 -8.34
C GLY A 139 1.82 5.34 -7.15
N LEU A 140 2.79 6.22 -7.44
CA LEU A 140 3.33 7.18 -6.48
C LEU A 140 2.22 8.04 -5.86
N ASN A 141 2.25 8.30 -4.55
CA ASN A 141 1.26 9.13 -3.84
C ASN A 141 -0.21 8.66 -3.96
N ALA A 142 -0.47 7.44 -4.42
CA ALA A 142 -1.83 6.91 -4.45
C ALA A 142 -2.35 6.66 -3.03
N VAL A 143 -3.65 6.83 -2.81
CA VAL A 143 -4.30 6.61 -1.51
C VAL A 143 -5.34 5.51 -1.67
N ILE A 144 -5.23 4.47 -0.85
CA ILE A 144 -6.16 3.34 -0.81
C ILE A 144 -6.88 3.36 0.54
N LEU A 145 -8.20 3.56 0.48
CA LEU A 145 -9.05 3.68 1.67
C LEU A 145 -9.60 2.32 2.15
N PRO A 146 -10.14 2.26 3.38
CA PRO A 146 -10.59 1.01 3.99
C PRO A 146 -11.66 0.26 3.17
N GLY A 147 -11.54 -1.06 3.10
CA GLY A 147 -12.48 -1.91 2.37
C GLY A 147 -12.23 -2.00 0.87
N ALA A 148 -11.21 -1.32 0.34
CA ALA A 148 -10.86 -1.41 -1.08
C ALA A 148 -10.35 -2.81 -1.46
N VAL A 149 -10.80 -3.29 -2.62
CA VAL A 149 -10.38 -4.56 -3.23
C VAL A 149 -9.85 -4.28 -4.63
N ILE A 150 -8.56 -4.52 -4.84
CA ILE A 150 -7.89 -4.30 -6.12
C ILE A 150 -7.64 -5.64 -6.77
N GLY A 151 -8.25 -5.89 -7.92
CA GLY A 151 -8.10 -7.13 -8.67
C GLY A 151 -6.71 -7.31 -9.27
N ASP A 152 -6.39 -8.56 -9.64
CA ASP A 152 -5.09 -8.94 -10.17
C ASP A 152 -4.72 -8.17 -11.44
N GLY A 153 -3.45 -7.80 -11.59
CA GLY A 153 -2.93 -7.08 -12.75
C GLY A 153 -3.44 -5.65 -12.91
N ALA A 154 -4.19 -5.12 -11.94
CA ALA A 154 -4.69 -3.76 -12.00
C ALA A 154 -3.57 -2.73 -11.79
N VAL A 155 -3.77 -1.52 -12.31
CA VAL A 155 -2.85 -0.39 -12.18
C VAL A 155 -3.59 0.77 -11.55
N ILE A 156 -3.16 1.19 -10.36
CA ILE A 156 -3.63 2.42 -9.73
C ILE A 156 -2.69 3.55 -10.14
N ALA A 157 -3.21 4.59 -10.78
CA ALA A 157 -2.40 5.70 -11.24
C ALA A 157 -1.77 6.49 -10.09
N ALA A 158 -0.68 7.19 -10.38
CA ALA A 158 -0.03 8.07 -9.41
C ALA A 158 -1.00 9.18 -8.96
N GLY A 159 -1.05 9.43 -7.65
CA GLY A 159 -1.95 10.40 -7.01
C GLY A 159 -3.42 10.00 -6.99
N ALA A 160 -3.79 8.80 -7.46
CA ALA A 160 -5.18 8.37 -7.46
C ALA A 160 -5.67 8.04 -6.04
N ILE A 161 -6.93 8.32 -5.76
CA ILE A 161 -7.59 7.99 -4.49
C ILE A 161 -8.63 6.92 -4.76
N VAL A 162 -8.41 5.71 -4.25
CA VAL A 162 -9.37 4.61 -4.28
C VAL A 162 -10.30 4.77 -3.07
N PRO A 163 -11.60 5.08 -3.27
CA PRO A 163 -12.54 5.29 -2.18
C PRO A 163 -12.77 4.05 -1.32
N LYS A 164 -13.41 4.26 -0.17
CA LYS A 164 -13.83 3.16 0.71
C LYS A 164 -14.69 2.17 -0.06
N ASP A 165 -14.57 0.88 0.26
CA ASP A 165 -15.38 -0.20 -0.30
C ASP A 165 -15.38 -0.28 -1.84
N THR A 166 -14.36 0.29 -2.49
CA THR A 166 -14.25 0.31 -3.95
C THR A 166 -13.61 -0.98 -4.44
N ILE A 167 -14.23 -1.59 -5.46
CA ILE A 167 -13.70 -2.77 -6.15
C ILE A 167 -13.13 -2.33 -7.50
N VAL A 168 -11.83 -2.52 -7.68
CA VAL A 168 -11.15 -2.31 -8.96
C VAL A 168 -11.06 -3.65 -9.67
N ALA A 169 -11.61 -3.73 -10.88
CA ALA A 169 -11.62 -4.97 -11.64
C ALA A 169 -10.18 -5.44 -12.01
N PRO A 170 -9.95 -6.76 -12.16
CA PRO A 170 -8.67 -7.28 -12.63
C PRO A 170 -8.24 -6.68 -13.97
N GLY A 171 -6.96 -6.34 -14.10
CA GLY A 171 -6.36 -5.73 -15.29
C GLY A 171 -6.81 -4.30 -15.58
N ALA A 172 -7.65 -3.70 -14.71
CA ALA A 172 -8.14 -2.34 -14.91
C ALA A 172 -7.08 -1.29 -14.56
N ILE A 173 -7.17 -0.13 -15.21
CA ILE A 173 -6.38 1.04 -14.85
C ILE A 173 -7.29 2.02 -14.10
N TYR A 174 -7.04 2.22 -12.81
CA TYR A 174 -7.78 3.17 -11.98
C TYR A 174 -7.07 4.53 -11.98
N LYS A 175 -7.77 5.58 -12.40
CA LYS A 175 -7.26 6.96 -12.45
C LYS A 175 -8.24 7.90 -11.77
N GLY A 176 -7.76 8.82 -10.92
CA GLY A 176 -8.53 9.98 -10.46
C GLY A 176 -8.47 10.29 -8.96
N ILE A 177 -8.83 11.53 -8.63
CA ILE A 177 -8.97 12.11 -7.29
C ILE A 177 -10.48 12.38 -7.15
N PRO A 178 -11.17 11.74 -6.18
CA PRO A 178 -12.38 10.94 -6.37
C PRO A 178 -13.14 11.12 -7.69
N VAL A 179 -13.22 10.03 -8.47
CA VAL A 179 -13.99 9.95 -9.71
C VAL A 179 -15.46 9.79 -9.35
N ALA A 180 -16.34 10.64 -9.89
CA ALA A 180 -17.77 10.42 -9.84
C ALA A 180 -18.09 9.06 -10.49
N SER A 181 -19.01 8.30 -9.90
CA SER A 181 -19.34 6.91 -10.25
C SER A 181 -19.57 6.63 -11.75
N ASP A 182 -19.92 7.64 -12.52
CA ASP A 182 -20.29 7.52 -13.93
C ASP A 182 -19.07 7.38 -14.86
N ASP A 183 -17.91 7.92 -14.47
CA ASP A 183 -16.66 7.88 -15.25
C ASP A 183 -15.81 6.63 -14.99
N VAL A 184 -16.15 5.87 -13.94
CA VAL A 184 -15.50 4.60 -13.66
C VAL A 184 -15.73 3.63 -14.82
N ARG A 185 -16.92 3.65 -15.46
CA ARG A 185 -17.23 2.81 -16.63
C ARG A 185 -16.49 3.21 -17.91
N SER A 186 -16.21 4.50 -18.12
CA SER A 186 -15.61 5.02 -19.36
C SER A 186 -14.09 4.86 -19.40
N SER A 187 -13.44 4.77 -18.24
CA SER A 187 -11.98 4.64 -18.11
C SER A 187 -11.48 3.18 -18.11
N PHE A 188 -12.37 2.19 -18.17
CA PHE A 188 -12.05 0.74 -18.19
C PHE A 188 -11.61 0.18 -19.56
N THR A 189 -11.39 1.00 -20.58
CA THR A 189 -10.93 0.45 -21.86
C THR A 189 -9.47 -0.03 -21.75
N ARG A 190 -9.25 -1.32 -22.04
CA ARG A 190 -7.93 -1.87 -22.44
C ARG A 190 -7.23 -0.87 -23.35
N PRO A 191 -5.88 -0.73 -23.31
CA PRO A 191 -5.20 0.07 -24.30
C PRO A 191 -5.63 -0.43 -25.68
N ARG A 192 -6.41 0.38 -26.40
CA ARG A 192 -6.63 0.16 -27.82
C ARG A 192 -5.23 0.29 -28.40
N THR A 193 -4.70 -0.80 -28.91
CA THR A 193 -3.60 -0.77 -29.87
C THR A 193 -3.91 0.40 -30.80
N PRO A 194 -3.04 1.41 -30.94
CA PRO A 194 -3.33 2.49 -31.87
C PRO A 194 -3.46 1.84 -33.23
N LEU A 195 -4.69 1.76 -33.74
CA LEU A 195 -4.93 1.53 -35.16
C LEU A 195 -4.04 2.55 -35.86
N MET A 196 -3.05 2.05 -36.62
CA MET A 196 -2.17 2.88 -37.44
C MET A 196 -3.03 3.95 -38.10
N MET A 197 -2.81 5.20 -37.70
CA MET A 197 -3.38 6.34 -38.39
C MET A 197 -2.84 6.26 -39.82
N PRO A 198 -3.68 6.13 -40.86
CA PRO A 198 -3.16 6.11 -42.22
C PRO A 198 -2.49 7.47 -42.47
N LEU A 199 -1.20 7.42 -42.80
CA LEU A 199 -0.41 8.61 -43.09
C LEU A 199 -1.11 9.44 -44.17
N PRO A 200 -1.22 10.77 -44.01
CA PRO A 200 -1.76 11.62 -45.04
C PRO A 200 -0.90 11.48 -46.31
N ARG A 201 -1.53 11.18 -47.45
CA ARG A 201 -0.86 11.14 -48.76
C ARG A 201 -0.15 12.47 -48.99
N ARG A 202 1.19 12.46 -48.99
CA ARG A 202 2.00 13.58 -49.50
C ARG A 202 1.56 13.86 -50.94
N ARG A 203 0.97 15.04 -51.19
CA ARG A 203 0.96 15.62 -52.54
C ARG A 203 2.40 16.00 -52.87
N SER A 204 2.91 15.46 -53.97
CA SER A 204 4.22 15.82 -54.55
C SER A 204 4.21 17.32 -54.89
N LEU A 205 5.17 18.06 -54.34
CA LEU A 205 5.40 19.49 -54.60
C LEU A 205 6.49 19.67 -55.67
N TYR A 206 6.43 18.90 -56.76
CA TYR A 206 7.31 19.02 -57.93
C TYR A 206 6.55 18.58 -59.19
N ASP A 207 5.54 19.35 -59.57
CA ASP A 207 4.92 19.24 -60.89
C ASP A 207 4.44 20.63 -61.33
N SER A 208 5.39 21.46 -61.73
CA SER A 208 5.26 22.66 -62.58
C SER A 208 6.61 23.38 -62.69
#